data_AF-K5DKA6-F1
#
_entry.id   AF-K5DKA6-F1
#
_cell.length_a   1.000
_cell.length_b   1.000
_cell.length_c   1.000
_cell.angle_alpha   90.00
_cell.angle_beta   90.00
_cell.angle_gamma   90.00
#
_symmetry.space_group_name_H-M   'P 1'
#
loop_
_entity.id
_entity.type
_entity.pdbx_description
1 polymer ?
#
loop_
_entity_poly.entity_id
_entity_poly.type
_entity_poly.pdbx_seq_one_letter_code
_entity_poly.pdbx_strand_id
1 'polypeptide(L)'
;MTNTEMQYSIEHTRRLADALLGQKQFSNAKSSYSKILKVAPSQVDCRARARRCVQQLPLSDKHSFINACLSAIKNERPTAGDAIPGWLYSSLFEAKFSTPSHFRSPPPKANRAGNKRPQDAISKQRNSYNLLSELIGITDSTNLFRSMQFVAKGSEAAVLFDSTRARTPQDLEPTDELEPDLNVCIIGGGCVGLTLANSLKISFGSRARILVIENRTSSPNTKEPYRRKWLTYIPMETLTGFIDPTVSTLLSRVGTNGMIGVPLNIYETLMLLSSKCLGVEFFFGECDEILRESQANWDITFDATGGRLIRQSISHSSANELGPTFIAENTLNYDQGFRKFGLPSHNLPSKLEIATIWQGRYLRPLVQGQPIAVPNLKITGIPFAIFEELANWCHHHNDDAKFYIWPGNLQAPFNEALVFICLTPPEHIFFKKNVTSPTTLSEVRRLLHPERSTDERTVELLELLNNRDSLGNSRVEPPFVYSPYFLPEGDYIEQQFSSPLVPVGDTVYNGNPKVGNGLARHLKNACRIHDILLENWK
;
A
#
# COMPACT_ATOMS: atom_id res chain seq x y z
N MET A 1 -23.56 19.49 32.44
CA MET A 1 -22.94 20.64 31.75
C MET A 1 -22.22 20.12 30.52
N THR A 2 -22.91 20.11 29.39
CA THR A 2 -22.34 19.73 28.09
C THR A 2 -21.48 20.88 27.59
N ASN A 3 -20.19 20.61 27.42
CA ASN A 3 -19.21 21.59 26.95
C ASN A 3 -19.63 22.10 25.57
N THR A 4 -20.21 23.29 25.54
CA THR A 4 -20.46 24.05 24.32
C THR A 4 -19.12 24.65 23.91
N GLU A 5 -18.16 23.79 23.53
CA GLU A 5 -17.02 24.25 22.76
C GLU A 5 -17.61 24.83 21.48
N MET A 6 -17.66 26.16 21.46
CA MET A 6 -18.06 26.97 20.33
C MET A 6 -17.24 26.46 19.15
N GLN A 7 -17.87 25.68 18.26
CA GLN A 7 -17.28 25.27 16.98
C GLN A 7 -17.10 26.56 16.19
N TYR A 8 -15.98 27.23 16.43
CA TYR A 8 -15.52 28.29 15.55
C TYR A 8 -15.51 27.69 14.14
N SER A 9 -16.16 28.37 13.20
CA SER A 9 -16.12 27.94 11.82
C SER A 9 -14.66 27.72 11.41
N ILE A 10 -14.39 26.70 10.60
CA ILE A 10 -13.04 26.39 10.10
C ILE A 10 -12.34 27.66 9.61
N GLU A 11 -13.10 28.55 8.97
CA GLU A 11 -12.65 29.86 8.50
C GLU A 11 -12.18 30.80 9.63
N HIS A 12 -12.90 30.89 10.74
CA HIS A 12 -12.47 31.70 11.88
C HIS A 12 -11.17 31.17 12.48
N THR A 13 -11.09 29.85 12.70
CA THR A 13 -9.88 29.19 13.21
C THR A 13 -8.68 29.41 12.27
N ARG A 14 -8.92 29.39 10.95
CA ARG A 14 -7.89 29.64 9.94
C ARG A 14 -7.37 31.08 10.00
N ARG A 15 -8.25 32.08 10.08
CA ARG A 15 -7.84 33.49 10.21
C ARG A 15 -7.03 33.75 11.47
N LEU A 16 -7.42 33.13 12.59
CA LEU A 16 -6.66 33.19 13.82
C LEU A 16 -5.27 32.56 13.64
N ALA A 17 -5.19 31.38 13.03
CA ALA A 17 -3.92 30.70 12.75
C ALA A 17 -3.00 31.53 11.83
N ASP A 18 -3.58 32.19 10.81
CA ASP A 18 -2.86 33.11 9.92
C ASP A 18 -2.32 34.34 10.67
N ALA A 19 -3.13 34.93 11.54
CA ALA A 19 -2.70 36.06 12.37
C ALA A 19 -1.54 35.67 13.31
N LEU A 20 -1.65 34.52 13.98
CA LEU A 20 -0.59 33.97 14.83
C LEU A 20 0.70 33.70 14.05
N LEU A 21 0.58 33.15 12.83
CA LEU A 21 1.71 32.92 11.93
C LEU A 21 2.37 34.25 11.53
N GLY A 22 1.58 35.27 11.18
CA GLY A 22 2.07 36.62 10.88
C GLY A 22 2.82 37.27 12.04
N GLN A 23 2.39 36.99 13.27
CA GLN A 23 3.05 37.41 14.52
C GLN A 23 4.23 36.52 14.92
N LYS A 24 4.64 35.56 14.08
CA LYS A 24 5.70 34.58 14.34
C LYS A 24 5.46 33.70 15.57
N GLN A 25 4.20 33.55 16.01
CA GLN A 25 3.81 32.63 17.07
C GLN A 25 3.62 31.21 16.49
N PHE A 26 4.72 30.63 15.98
CA PHE A 26 4.67 29.41 15.17
C PHE A 26 4.03 28.21 15.89
N SER A 27 4.30 28.03 17.19
CA SER A 27 3.71 26.94 17.97
C SER A 27 2.19 27.06 18.09
N ASN A 28 1.69 28.26 18.40
CA ASN A 28 0.26 28.55 18.49
C ASN A 28 -0.42 28.43 17.12
N ALA A 29 0.20 28.99 16.07
CA ALA A 29 -0.30 28.89 14.71
C ALA A 29 -0.42 27.43 14.25
N LYS A 30 0.64 26.64 14.47
CA LYS A 30 0.67 25.21 14.17
C LYS A 30 -0.44 24.46 14.89
N SER A 31 -0.61 24.68 16.19
CA SER A 31 -1.69 24.07 16.98
C SER A 31 -3.07 24.37 16.39
N SER A 32 -3.31 25.61 15.97
CA SER A 32 -4.56 26.01 15.32
C SER A 32 -4.77 25.35 13.95
N TYR A 33 -3.74 25.25 13.11
CA TYR A 33 -3.83 24.49 11.85
C TYR A 33 -4.08 23.01 12.08
N SER A 34 -3.41 22.41 13.08
CA SER A 34 -3.64 21.01 13.46
C SER A 34 -5.08 20.75 13.89
N LYS A 35 -5.72 21.68 14.63
CA LYS A 35 -7.15 21.59 14.97
C LYS A 35 -8.03 21.57 13.73
N ILE A 36 -7.72 22.39 12.72
CA ILE A 36 -8.43 22.38 11.44
C ILE A 36 -8.24 21.04 10.72
N LEU A 37 -7.00 20.54 10.64
CA LEU A 37 -6.69 19.29 9.93
C LEU A 37 -7.36 18.05 10.57
N LYS A 38 -7.64 18.06 11.88
CA LYS A 38 -8.41 17.00 12.54
C LYS A 38 -9.85 16.90 12.06
N VAL A 39 -10.48 18.04 11.76
CA VAL A 39 -11.89 18.08 11.31
C VAL A 39 -12.02 18.16 9.79
N ALA A 40 -11.01 18.68 9.10
CA ALA A 40 -10.96 18.82 7.65
C ALA A 40 -9.57 18.42 7.10
N PRO A 41 -9.26 17.12 7.03
CA PRO A 41 -7.95 16.63 6.59
C PRO A 41 -7.58 17.00 5.15
N SER A 42 -8.54 17.38 4.32
CA SER A 42 -8.32 17.78 2.93
C SER A 42 -7.84 19.23 2.75
N GLN A 43 -7.70 20.02 3.83
CA GLN A 43 -7.25 21.42 3.77
C GLN A 43 -5.74 21.53 3.49
N VAL A 44 -5.37 21.48 2.20
CA VAL A 44 -3.97 21.49 1.73
C VAL A 44 -3.21 22.75 2.15
N ASP A 45 -3.87 23.90 2.10
CA ASP A 45 -3.29 25.20 2.49
C ASP A 45 -2.90 25.21 3.98
N CYS A 46 -3.80 24.72 4.84
CA CYS A 46 -3.56 24.60 6.28
C CYS A 46 -2.39 23.65 6.57
N ARG A 47 -2.30 22.53 5.85
CA ARG A 47 -1.15 21.60 5.96
C ARG A 47 0.15 22.26 5.53
N ALA A 48 0.17 22.98 4.42
CA ALA A 48 1.34 23.72 3.96
C ALA A 48 1.80 24.79 4.97
N ARG A 49 0.86 25.50 5.60
CA ARG A 49 1.16 26.49 6.64
C ARG A 49 1.65 25.84 7.93
N ALA A 50 1.07 24.71 8.35
CA ALA A 50 1.55 23.94 9.50
C ALA A 50 3.00 23.45 9.31
N ARG A 51 3.35 22.97 8.11
CA ARG A 51 4.74 22.62 7.75
C ARG A 51 5.68 23.82 7.88
N ARG A 52 5.25 24.99 7.39
CA ARG A 52 6.03 26.22 7.50
C ARG A 52 6.28 26.60 8.97
N CYS A 53 5.28 26.42 9.85
CA CYS A 53 5.49 26.61 11.29
C CYS A 53 6.54 25.63 11.83
N VAL A 54 6.43 24.34 11.52
CA VAL A 54 7.37 23.30 11.96
C VAL A 54 8.79 23.63 11.54
N GLN A 55 9.01 24.05 10.30
CA GLN A 55 10.32 24.45 9.79
C GLN A 55 10.97 25.59 10.61
N GLN A 56 10.19 26.41 11.30
CA GLN A 56 10.67 27.52 12.14
C GLN A 56 10.77 27.18 13.64
N LEU A 57 10.27 26.03 14.08
CA LEU A 57 10.27 25.61 15.49
C LEU A 57 11.41 24.64 15.77
N PRO A 58 12.44 24.96 16.57
CA PRO A 58 13.48 23.98 16.95
C PRO A 58 12.83 22.79 17.67
N LEU A 59 13.40 21.57 17.54
CA LEU A 59 12.91 20.43 18.31
C LEU A 59 13.58 20.45 19.68
N SER A 60 12.88 20.98 20.70
CA SER A 60 13.52 21.27 21.99
C SER A 60 13.83 20.03 22.83
N ASP A 61 12.98 19.00 22.76
CA ASP A 61 13.14 17.73 23.47
C ASP A 61 12.70 16.57 22.58
N LYS A 62 13.70 15.90 22.00
CA LYS A 62 13.50 14.78 21.08
C LYS A 62 12.81 13.60 21.76
N HIS A 63 13.18 13.27 22.99
CA HIS A 63 12.62 12.12 23.71
C HIS A 63 11.15 12.34 24.07
N SER A 64 10.80 13.52 24.58
CA SER A 64 9.40 13.90 24.85
C SER A 64 8.57 13.91 23.57
N PHE A 65 9.12 14.43 22.46
CA PHE A 65 8.47 14.40 21.15
C PHE A 65 8.15 12.97 20.69
N ILE A 66 9.13 12.06 20.75
CA ILE A 66 8.93 10.65 20.36
C ILE A 66 7.86 10.00 21.23
N ASN A 67 7.94 10.14 22.56
CA ASN A 67 6.95 9.55 23.46
C ASN A 67 5.53 10.07 23.22
N ALA A 68 5.37 11.37 22.96
CA ALA A 68 4.09 11.96 22.60
C ALA A 68 3.56 11.38 21.27
N CYS A 69 4.42 11.23 20.26
CA CYS A 69 4.06 10.62 18.98
C CYS A 69 3.64 9.16 19.14
N LEU A 70 4.41 8.35 19.88
CA LEU A 70 4.09 6.94 20.11
C LEU A 70 2.76 6.78 20.87
N SER A 71 2.51 7.61 21.87
CA SER A 71 1.23 7.63 22.59
C SER A 71 0.06 7.96 21.65
N ALA A 72 0.19 9.00 20.82
CA ALA A 72 -0.83 9.38 19.86
C ALA A 72 -1.04 8.30 18.77
N ILE A 73 0.03 7.74 18.22
CA ILE A 73 -0.04 6.63 17.25
C ILE A 73 -0.74 5.43 17.85
N LYS A 74 -0.45 5.10 19.12
CA LYS A 74 -1.14 4.02 19.82
C LYS A 74 -2.64 4.30 19.96
N ASN A 75 -3.03 5.53 20.28
CA ASN A 75 -4.43 5.91 20.47
C ASN A 75 -5.22 6.00 19.15
N GLU A 76 -4.54 6.30 18.04
CA GLU A 76 -5.15 6.53 16.73
C GLU A 76 -4.79 5.44 15.71
N ARG A 77 -4.38 4.28 16.21
CA ARG A 77 -4.06 3.10 15.41
C ARG A 77 -5.30 2.62 14.62
N PRO A 78 -5.08 1.86 13.53
CA PRO A 78 -6.16 1.17 12.86
C PRO A 78 -6.92 0.27 13.83
N THR A 79 -8.23 0.20 13.65
CA THR A 79 -9.14 -0.62 14.43
C THR A 79 -9.60 -1.83 13.62
N ALA A 80 -10.26 -2.79 14.25
CA ALA A 80 -10.92 -3.87 13.52
C ALA A 80 -11.92 -3.34 12.47
N GLY A 81 -12.53 -2.17 12.70
CA GLY A 81 -13.40 -1.49 11.72
C GLY A 81 -12.72 -1.22 10.37
N ASP A 82 -11.40 -1.06 10.36
CA ASP A 82 -10.62 -0.89 9.13
C ASP A 82 -10.47 -2.19 8.34
N ALA A 83 -10.47 -3.34 9.01
CA ALA A 83 -10.34 -4.67 8.42
C ALA A 83 -11.68 -5.33 8.09
N ILE A 84 -12.74 -5.03 8.87
CA ILE A 84 -14.08 -5.64 8.78
C ILE A 84 -14.65 -5.68 7.35
N PRO A 85 -14.54 -4.64 6.51
CA PRO A 85 -15.14 -4.70 5.17
C PRO A 85 -14.56 -5.81 4.29
N GLY A 86 -13.26 -6.09 4.41
CA GLY A 86 -12.64 -7.21 3.72
C GLY A 86 -13.08 -8.56 4.26
N TRP A 87 -13.30 -8.65 5.57
CA TRP A 87 -13.78 -9.86 6.24
C TRP A 87 -15.24 -10.14 5.88
N LEU A 88 -16.08 -9.12 5.93
CA LEU A 88 -17.49 -9.14 5.55
C LEU A 88 -17.65 -9.61 4.10
N TYR A 89 -16.85 -9.06 3.18
CA TYR A 89 -16.87 -9.49 1.79
C TYR A 89 -16.56 -10.98 1.66
N SER A 90 -15.49 -11.45 2.30
CA SER A 90 -15.11 -12.86 2.25
C SER A 90 -16.16 -13.77 2.87
N SER A 91 -16.76 -13.37 3.99
CA SER A 91 -17.80 -14.16 4.67
C SER A 91 -19.09 -14.26 3.88
N LEU A 92 -19.46 -13.22 3.13
CA LEU A 92 -20.72 -13.19 2.38
C LEU A 92 -20.60 -13.79 0.98
N PHE A 93 -19.51 -13.48 0.27
CA PHE A 93 -19.37 -13.78 -1.16
C PHE A 93 -18.34 -14.87 -1.44
N GLU A 94 -17.32 -15.02 -0.60
CA GLU A 94 -16.21 -15.95 -0.86
C GLU A 94 -16.22 -17.19 0.03
N ALA A 95 -17.19 -17.32 0.94
CA ALA A 95 -17.18 -18.35 1.98
C ALA A 95 -17.00 -19.76 1.43
N LYS A 96 -17.66 -20.09 0.31
CA LYS A 96 -17.58 -21.39 -0.35
C LYS A 96 -16.24 -21.70 -1.02
N PHE A 97 -15.41 -20.68 -1.23
CA PHE A 97 -14.04 -20.82 -1.75
C PHE A 97 -12.99 -20.76 -0.64
N SER A 98 -13.39 -20.53 0.61
CA SER A 98 -12.47 -20.56 1.74
C SER A 98 -12.03 -21.99 2.03
N THR A 99 -10.72 -22.20 2.20
CA THR A 99 -10.14 -23.54 2.39
C THR A 99 -9.49 -23.68 3.78
N PRO A 100 -9.76 -24.76 4.55
CA PRO A 100 -9.10 -24.98 5.84
C PRO A 100 -7.60 -25.33 5.71
N SER A 101 -7.17 -25.84 4.54
CA SER A 101 -5.91 -26.58 4.37
C SER A 101 -4.74 -25.74 3.84
N HIS A 102 -4.86 -24.41 3.79
CA HIS A 102 -3.81 -23.53 3.24
C HIS A 102 -3.21 -22.57 4.28
N PHE A 103 -3.17 -22.98 5.55
CA PHE A 103 -2.38 -22.29 6.58
C PHE A 103 -0.89 -22.53 6.39
N ARG A 104 -0.29 -21.69 5.53
CA ARG A 104 1.14 -21.43 5.35
C ARG A 104 2.07 -22.66 5.45
N SER A 105 2.54 -23.11 4.29
CA SER A 105 4.01 -23.14 4.16
C SER A 105 4.47 -21.67 4.16
N PRO A 106 5.54 -21.29 4.87
CA PRO A 106 6.20 -20.02 4.58
C PRO A 106 6.40 -19.94 3.06
N PRO A 107 6.28 -18.74 2.44
CA PRO A 107 6.62 -18.63 1.02
C PRO A 107 7.96 -19.32 0.85
N PRO A 108 8.11 -20.30 -0.08
CA PRO A 108 9.42 -20.89 -0.30
C PRO A 108 10.35 -19.70 -0.48
N LYS A 109 11.44 -19.65 0.32
CA LYS A 109 12.56 -18.76 -0.01
C LYS A 109 12.78 -19.05 -1.48
N ALA A 110 12.46 -18.09 -2.35
CA ALA A 110 12.67 -18.30 -3.77
C ALA A 110 14.15 -18.69 -3.82
N ASN A 111 14.43 -19.93 -4.22
CA ASN A 111 15.78 -20.27 -4.61
C ASN A 111 16.06 -19.26 -5.70
N ARG A 112 16.80 -18.20 -5.35
CA ARG A 112 17.22 -17.14 -6.25
C ARG A 112 18.17 -17.85 -7.20
N ALA A 113 17.61 -18.57 -8.18
CA ALA A 113 18.34 -19.01 -9.34
C ALA A 113 18.98 -17.72 -9.86
N GLY A 114 20.30 -17.68 -9.84
CA GLY A 114 21.09 -16.53 -10.27
C GLY A 114 20.74 -16.23 -11.71
N ASN A 115 19.67 -15.47 -11.93
CA ASN A 115 19.41 -14.87 -13.22
C ASN A 115 20.60 -13.96 -13.46
N LYS A 116 21.30 -14.26 -14.57
CA LYS A 116 22.47 -13.54 -15.03
C LYS A 116 22.25 -12.05 -14.85
N ARG A 117 23.28 -11.38 -14.30
CA ARG A 117 23.34 -9.94 -14.07
C ARG A 117 22.65 -9.20 -15.22
N PRO A 118 21.69 -8.30 -14.97
CA PRO A 118 21.37 -7.25 -15.93
C PRO A 118 22.55 -6.26 -15.91
N GLN A 119 23.73 -6.69 -16.36
CA GLN A 119 24.88 -5.82 -16.63
C GLN A 119 24.77 -5.18 -18.02
N ASP A 120 23.94 -5.75 -18.89
CA ASP A 120 23.82 -5.27 -20.26
C ASP A 120 22.59 -4.35 -20.39
N ALA A 121 22.89 -3.07 -20.62
CA ALA A 121 21.99 -1.96 -20.93
C ALA A 121 21.41 -1.12 -19.76
N ILE A 122 22.26 -0.57 -18.88
CA ILE A 122 21.94 0.76 -18.30
C ILE A 122 22.02 1.75 -19.48
N SER A 123 20.89 1.98 -20.14
CA SER A 123 20.88 2.78 -21.37
C SER A 123 21.13 4.26 -21.12
N LYS A 124 20.82 4.78 -19.92
CA LYS A 124 20.93 6.20 -19.55
C LYS A 124 21.20 6.38 -18.04
N GLN A 125 22.14 7.26 -17.69
CA GLN A 125 22.45 7.66 -16.30
C GLN A 125 21.67 8.91 -15.90
N ARG A 126 20.34 8.87 -15.99
CA ARG A 126 19.50 9.98 -15.52
C ARG A 126 19.29 9.86 -14.01
N ASN A 127 19.40 10.99 -13.30
CA ASN A 127 19.02 11.07 -11.90
C ASN A 127 17.49 11.16 -11.75
N SER A 128 16.99 11.04 -10.52
CA SER A 128 15.54 11.06 -10.26
C SER A 128 14.86 12.36 -10.68
N TYR A 129 15.53 13.50 -10.50
CA TYR A 129 14.99 14.82 -10.83
C TYR A 129 14.75 14.97 -12.33
N ASN A 130 15.73 14.55 -13.15
CA ASN A 130 15.64 14.59 -14.60
C ASN A 130 14.48 13.72 -15.09
N LEU A 131 14.31 12.51 -14.53
CA LEU A 131 13.21 11.62 -14.91
C LEU A 131 11.85 12.21 -14.59
N LEU A 132 11.66 12.76 -13.39
CA LEU A 132 10.38 13.40 -13.02
C LEU A 132 10.11 14.67 -13.84
N SER A 133 11.15 15.47 -14.11
CA SER A 133 11.06 16.69 -14.91
C SER A 133 10.76 16.40 -16.39
N GLU A 134 11.30 15.32 -16.93
CA GLU A 134 10.94 14.86 -18.28
C GLU A 134 9.48 14.39 -18.31
N LEU A 135 9.05 13.58 -17.34
CA LEU A 135 7.66 13.11 -17.27
C LEU A 135 6.66 14.26 -17.14
N ILE A 136 6.94 15.27 -16.30
CA ILE A 136 6.02 16.40 -16.13
C ILE A 136 5.89 17.22 -17.41
N GLY A 137 6.96 17.31 -18.22
CA GLY A 137 6.98 18.03 -19.49
C GLY A 137 6.23 17.37 -20.64
N ILE A 138 5.90 16.08 -20.55
CA ILE A 138 5.10 15.38 -21.58
C ILE A 138 3.67 15.88 -21.46
N THR A 139 3.09 16.47 -22.51
CA THR A 139 1.73 17.04 -22.51
C THR A 139 0.64 16.00 -22.81
N ASP A 140 0.88 15.13 -23.79
CA ASP A 140 -0.04 14.05 -24.17
C ASP A 140 -0.10 12.95 -23.08
N SER A 141 -1.31 12.64 -22.60
CA SER A 141 -1.50 11.70 -21.49
C SER A 141 -1.16 10.26 -21.87
N THR A 142 -1.32 9.87 -23.13
CA THR A 142 -0.98 8.53 -23.61
C THR A 142 0.53 8.32 -23.62
N ASN A 143 1.28 9.28 -24.17
CA ASN A 143 2.74 9.29 -24.16
C ASN A 143 3.29 9.40 -22.73
N LEU A 144 2.63 10.18 -21.86
CA LEU A 144 2.97 10.26 -20.44
C LEU A 144 2.84 8.87 -19.78
N PHE A 145 1.70 8.21 -19.92
CA PHE A 145 1.46 6.91 -19.32
C PHE A 145 2.45 5.85 -19.84
N ARG A 146 2.71 5.82 -21.15
CA ARG A 146 3.75 4.95 -21.75
C ARG A 146 5.13 5.22 -21.18
N SER A 147 5.47 6.49 -20.94
CA SER A 147 6.76 6.88 -20.36
C SER A 147 6.86 6.49 -18.89
N MET A 148 5.78 6.62 -18.11
CA MET A 148 5.71 6.08 -16.75
C MET A 148 5.90 4.57 -16.72
N GLN A 149 5.23 3.84 -17.62
CA GLN A 149 5.42 2.39 -17.77
C GLN A 149 6.87 2.04 -18.11
N PHE A 150 7.52 2.80 -19.01
CA PHE A 150 8.92 2.61 -19.36
C PHE A 150 9.84 2.80 -18.14
N VAL A 151 9.69 3.90 -17.41
CA VAL A 151 10.49 4.17 -16.20
C VAL A 151 10.26 3.10 -15.14
N ALA A 152 9.02 2.64 -14.95
CA ALA A 152 8.66 1.59 -13.99
C ALA A 152 9.23 0.20 -14.33
N LYS A 153 9.65 -0.05 -15.58
CA LYS A 153 10.38 -1.28 -15.96
C LYS A 153 11.81 -1.30 -15.38
N GLY A 154 12.32 -0.18 -14.88
CA GLY A 154 13.54 -0.11 -14.09
C GLY A 154 14.82 -0.25 -14.91
N SER A 155 14.88 0.35 -16.11
CA SER A 155 16.14 0.46 -16.88
C SER A 155 17.03 1.63 -16.44
N GLU A 156 16.52 2.49 -15.56
CA GLU A 156 17.20 3.73 -15.13
C GLU A 156 17.99 3.52 -13.84
N ALA A 157 19.21 4.07 -13.81
CA ALA A 157 20.08 4.03 -12.64
C ALA A 157 19.38 4.54 -11.36
N ALA A 158 18.61 5.62 -11.48
CA ALA A 158 17.85 6.22 -10.37
C ALA A 158 16.79 5.28 -9.76
N VAL A 159 16.30 4.27 -10.49
CA VAL A 159 15.32 3.30 -10.01
C VAL A 159 16.01 2.06 -9.41
N LEU A 160 17.21 1.73 -9.90
CA LEU A 160 17.92 0.49 -9.58
C LEU A 160 18.89 0.62 -8.42
N PHE A 161 19.65 1.70 -8.33
CA PHE A 161 20.74 1.82 -7.34
C PHE A 161 20.29 2.57 -6.11
N ASP A 162 20.78 2.18 -4.95
CA ASP A 162 20.49 2.89 -3.70
C ASP A 162 21.39 4.11 -3.49
N SER A 163 21.30 4.70 -2.30
CA SER A 163 22.11 5.86 -1.91
C SER A 163 23.54 5.47 -1.52
N THR A 164 23.79 4.19 -1.24
CA THR A 164 25.06 3.69 -0.70
C THR A 164 25.98 3.08 -1.74
N ARG A 165 25.56 2.92 -2.99
CA ARG A 165 26.41 2.32 -4.04
C ARG A 165 27.81 2.95 -4.21
N ALA A 166 27.96 4.24 -3.91
CA ALA A 166 29.24 4.95 -3.97
C ALA A 166 29.94 5.11 -2.61
N ARG A 167 29.34 4.54 -1.55
CA ARG A 167 29.69 4.72 -0.14
C ARG A 167 30.01 3.35 0.48
N THR A 168 30.96 3.32 1.40
CA THR A 168 31.17 2.15 2.27
C THR A 168 30.09 2.13 3.37
N PRO A 169 29.77 0.97 3.98
CA PRO A 169 28.79 0.90 5.08
C PRO A 169 29.10 1.83 6.26
N GLN A 170 30.38 2.17 6.47
CA GLN A 170 30.83 3.15 7.47
C GLN A 170 30.42 4.59 7.11
N ASP A 171 30.17 4.91 5.85
CA ASP A 171 29.72 6.23 5.39
C ASP A 171 28.18 6.43 5.55
N LEU A 172 27.47 5.48 6.17
CA LEU A 172 26.09 5.66 6.65
C LEU A 172 26.05 6.31 8.04
N GLU A 173 27.20 6.49 8.69
CA GLU A 173 27.31 7.26 9.91
C GLU A 173 27.04 8.75 9.62
N PRO A 174 26.43 9.49 10.57
CA PRO A 174 26.25 10.93 10.42
C PRO A 174 27.61 11.59 10.18
N THR A 175 27.80 12.21 9.02
CA THR A 175 28.91 13.14 8.81
C THR A 175 28.76 14.33 9.75
N ASP A 176 29.86 15.04 10.07
CA ASP A 176 29.92 16.26 10.92
C ASP A 176 29.00 17.44 10.47
N GLU A 177 28.08 17.23 9.54
CA GLU A 177 26.93 18.09 9.33
C GLU A 177 26.06 18.10 10.61
N LEU A 178 25.47 19.25 10.93
CA LEU A 178 24.54 19.42 12.06
C LEU A 178 23.59 18.22 12.14
N GLU A 179 23.65 17.47 13.25
CA GLU A 179 22.81 16.29 13.43
C GLU A 179 21.34 16.64 13.15
N PRO A 180 20.63 15.82 12.36
CA PRO A 180 19.22 16.05 12.11
C PRO A 180 18.43 15.98 13.43
N ASP A 181 17.40 16.82 13.54
CA ASP A 181 16.50 16.80 14.70
C ASP A 181 15.81 15.44 14.87
N LEU A 182 15.56 14.72 13.77
CA LEU A 182 14.85 13.44 13.76
C LEU A 182 15.49 12.41 12.81
N ASN A 183 15.78 11.21 13.30
CA ASN A 183 16.23 10.06 12.55
C ASN A 183 15.11 9.02 12.42
N VAL A 184 14.66 8.76 11.20
CA VAL A 184 13.58 7.81 10.90
C VAL A 184 14.11 6.67 10.04
N CYS A 185 13.84 5.44 10.47
CA CYS A 185 14.02 4.24 9.65
C CYS A 185 12.66 3.71 9.16
N ILE A 186 12.56 3.31 7.91
CA ILE A 186 11.37 2.69 7.33
C ILE A 186 11.77 1.38 6.67
N ILE A 187 11.29 0.27 7.22
CA ILE A 187 11.56 -1.07 6.69
C ILE A 187 10.45 -1.43 5.71
N GLY A 188 10.78 -1.44 4.41
CA GLY A 188 9.87 -1.80 3.31
C GLY A 188 9.59 -0.62 2.36
N GLY A 189 10.17 -0.67 1.16
CA GLY A 189 9.96 0.30 0.08
C GLY A 189 8.71 0.02 -0.77
N GLY A 190 7.61 -0.38 -0.15
CA GLY A 190 6.29 -0.52 -0.79
C GLY A 190 5.50 0.78 -0.83
N CYS A 191 4.26 0.75 -1.32
CA CYS A 191 3.39 1.93 -1.41
C CYS A 191 3.27 2.70 -0.09
N VAL A 192 3.06 2.00 1.03
CA VAL A 192 2.90 2.61 2.36
C VAL A 192 4.20 3.24 2.83
N GLY A 193 5.31 2.49 2.84
CA GLY A 193 6.60 2.98 3.31
C GLY A 193 7.13 4.15 2.48
N LEU A 194 7.02 4.07 1.14
CA LEU A 194 7.43 5.17 0.26
C LEU A 194 6.55 6.42 0.42
N THR A 195 5.25 6.26 0.63
CA THR A 195 4.33 7.39 0.87
C THR A 195 4.64 8.07 2.20
N LEU A 196 4.87 7.27 3.24
CA LEU A 196 5.29 7.79 4.55
C LEU A 196 6.61 8.56 4.42
N ALA A 197 7.65 7.96 3.83
CA ALA A 197 8.94 8.60 3.62
C ALA A 197 8.82 9.94 2.88
N ASN A 198 8.08 9.95 1.77
CA ASN A 198 7.85 11.14 0.96
C ASN A 198 7.16 12.24 1.75
N SER A 199 6.06 11.89 2.44
CA SER A 199 5.27 12.85 3.22
C SER A 199 6.06 13.47 4.37
N LEU A 200 6.83 12.66 5.10
CA LEU A 200 7.69 13.13 6.18
C LEU A 200 8.77 14.07 5.63
N LYS A 201 9.42 13.71 4.51
CA LYS A 201 10.48 14.54 3.94
C LYS A 201 9.97 15.88 3.43
N ILE A 202 8.76 15.95 2.88
CA ILE A 202 8.10 17.21 2.49
C ILE A 202 7.87 18.12 3.69
N SER A 203 7.49 17.54 4.83
CA SER A 203 7.14 18.32 6.03
C SER A 203 8.36 18.78 6.82
N PHE A 204 9.35 17.89 6.99
CA PHE A 204 10.48 18.11 7.88
C PHE A 204 11.77 18.49 7.13
N GLY A 205 11.84 18.27 5.82
CA GLY A 205 12.98 18.69 4.99
C GLY A 205 14.32 18.11 5.48
N SER A 206 15.34 18.97 5.63
CA SER A 206 16.64 18.58 6.18
C SER A 206 16.61 18.19 7.67
N ARG A 207 15.54 18.54 8.40
CA ARG A 207 15.41 18.28 9.84
C ARG A 207 15.11 16.82 10.17
N ALA A 208 14.62 16.06 9.18
CA ALA A 208 14.45 14.62 9.30
C ALA A 208 15.40 13.89 8.35
N ARG A 209 16.29 13.07 8.89
CA ARG A 209 17.01 12.05 8.13
C ARG A 209 16.12 10.81 8.04
N ILE A 210 15.92 10.32 6.82
CA ILE A 210 15.03 9.19 6.56
C ILE A 210 15.78 8.16 5.73
N LEU A 211 15.89 6.95 6.27
CA LEU A 211 16.39 5.78 5.56
C LEU A 211 15.24 4.82 5.25
N VAL A 212 15.12 4.41 3.99
CA VAL A 212 14.20 3.35 3.56
C VAL A 212 14.99 2.10 3.20
N ILE A 213 14.71 1.01 3.90
CA ILE A 213 15.30 -0.32 3.64
C ILE A 213 14.38 -1.11 2.72
N GLU A 214 14.92 -1.68 1.65
CA GLU A 214 14.18 -2.49 0.68
C GLU A 214 14.97 -3.74 0.28
N ASN A 215 14.35 -4.91 0.46
CA ASN A 215 15.01 -6.22 0.27
C ASN A 215 14.69 -6.91 -1.06
N ARG A 216 13.87 -6.30 -1.93
CA ARG A 216 13.70 -6.72 -3.33
C ARG A 216 14.95 -6.40 -4.13
N THR A 217 16.02 -7.16 -3.93
CA THR A 217 17.36 -6.90 -4.50
C THR A 217 17.83 -8.01 -5.42
N SER A 218 18.51 -7.64 -6.50
CA SER A 218 19.20 -8.58 -7.39
C SER A 218 20.64 -8.83 -6.97
N SER A 219 21.26 -7.83 -6.34
CA SER A 219 22.63 -7.83 -5.82
C SER A 219 22.75 -6.71 -4.78
N PRO A 220 23.84 -6.67 -3.99
CA PRO A 220 24.07 -5.56 -3.06
C PRO A 220 23.92 -4.21 -3.74
N ASN A 221 23.27 -3.27 -3.07
CA ASN A 221 23.00 -1.90 -3.53
C ASN A 221 22.17 -1.79 -4.84
N THR A 222 21.54 -2.88 -5.28
CA THR A 222 20.78 -2.94 -6.53
C THR A 222 19.42 -3.60 -6.32
N LYS A 223 18.36 -2.82 -6.53
CA LYS A 223 16.97 -3.25 -6.43
C LYS A 223 16.51 -3.93 -7.71
N GLU A 224 15.64 -4.92 -7.58
CA GLU A 224 14.82 -5.38 -8.70
C GLU A 224 13.70 -4.36 -9.02
N PRO A 225 13.28 -4.20 -10.29
CA PRO A 225 12.12 -3.39 -10.63
C PRO A 225 10.85 -3.85 -9.90
N TYR A 226 9.97 -2.90 -9.58
CA TYR A 226 8.66 -3.27 -9.02
C TYR A 226 7.83 -4.01 -10.07
N ARG A 227 7.32 -5.20 -9.71
CA ARG A 227 6.68 -6.12 -10.69
C ARG A 227 5.15 -6.10 -10.65
N ARG A 228 4.52 -5.50 -9.64
CA ARG A 228 3.07 -5.56 -9.44
C ARG A 228 2.33 -4.67 -10.44
N LYS A 229 1.64 -5.27 -11.41
CA LYS A 229 0.97 -4.56 -12.52
C LYS A 229 -0.53 -4.30 -12.34
N TRP A 230 -1.15 -4.77 -11.25
CA TRP A 230 -2.58 -4.50 -11.05
C TRP A 230 -2.85 -3.02 -10.67
N LEU A 231 -4.03 -2.54 -11.03
CA LEU A 231 -4.42 -1.14 -10.90
C LEU A 231 -4.72 -0.75 -9.43
N THR A 232 -4.46 0.51 -9.11
CA THR A 232 -4.89 1.10 -7.84
C THR A 232 -6.34 1.60 -7.87
N TYR A 233 -6.97 1.71 -6.70
CA TYR A 233 -8.23 2.43 -6.49
C TYR A 233 -8.09 3.31 -5.26
N ILE A 234 -7.41 4.44 -5.43
CA ILE A 234 -7.18 5.38 -4.33
C ILE A 234 -7.80 6.72 -4.72
N PRO A 235 -8.80 7.23 -4.00
CA PRO A 235 -9.26 8.60 -4.19
C PRO A 235 -8.10 9.57 -4.00
N MET A 236 -7.89 10.48 -4.96
CA MET A 236 -6.78 11.44 -4.94
C MET A 236 -6.78 12.28 -3.67
N GLU A 237 -7.97 12.62 -3.16
CA GLU A 237 -8.16 13.32 -1.87
C GLU A 237 -7.46 12.63 -0.69
N THR A 238 -7.26 11.31 -0.74
CA THR A 238 -6.57 10.54 0.30
C THR A 238 -5.12 10.98 0.46
N LEU A 239 -4.46 11.38 -0.63
CA LEU A 239 -3.04 11.76 -0.65
C LEU A 239 -2.83 13.25 -0.90
N THR A 240 -3.91 14.00 -1.10
CA THR A 240 -3.84 15.41 -1.49
C THR A 240 -3.20 16.24 -0.38
N GLY A 241 -2.08 16.90 -0.73
CA GLY A 241 -1.25 17.64 0.20
C GLY A 241 -0.31 16.79 1.05
N PHE A 242 -0.31 15.46 0.97
CA PHE A 242 0.62 14.58 1.70
C PHE A 242 1.84 14.17 0.87
N ILE A 243 1.66 13.99 -0.44
CA ILE A 243 2.74 13.59 -1.36
C ILE A 243 3.27 14.78 -2.16
N ASP A 244 4.41 14.58 -2.80
CA ASP A 244 5.07 15.56 -3.67
C ASP A 244 4.09 16.08 -4.75
N PRO A 245 3.93 17.40 -4.90
CA PRO A 245 3.04 17.99 -5.91
C PRO A 245 3.34 17.53 -7.34
N THR A 246 4.59 17.23 -7.66
CA THR A 246 5.00 16.68 -8.96
C THR A 246 4.37 15.31 -9.17
N VAL A 247 4.45 14.42 -8.17
CA VAL A 247 3.85 13.08 -8.25
C VAL A 247 2.33 13.17 -8.26
N SER A 248 1.72 14.02 -7.42
CA SER A 248 0.27 14.24 -7.42
C SER A 248 -0.23 14.73 -8.80
N THR A 249 0.51 15.64 -9.42
CA THR A 249 0.20 16.13 -10.78
C THR A 249 0.32 15.01 -11.81
N LEU A 250 1.41 14.24 -11.77
CA LEU A 250 1.61 13.10 -12.67
C LEU A 250 0.47 12.06 -12.55
N LEU A 251 0.10 11.67 -11.33
CA LEU A 251 -0.96 10.70 -11.08
C LEU A 251 -2.35 11.22 -11.51
N SER A 252 -2.66 12.49 -11.24
CA SER A 252 -3.95 13.09 -11.63
C SER A 252 -4.11 13.20 -13.16
N ARG A 253 -3.01 13.42 -13.89
CA ARG A 253 -3.03 13.56 -15.36
C ARG A 253 -3.27 12.25 -16.11
N VAL A 254 -3.10 11.10 -15.47
CA VAL A 254 -3.38 9.78 -16.08
C VAL A 254 -4.60 9.09 -15.47
N GLY A 255 -5.02 9.51 -14.28
CA GLY A 255 -6.25 9.06 -13.63
C GLY A 255 -7.51 9.73 -14.21
N THR A 256 -8.67 9.21 -13.81
CA THR A 256 -9.98 9.83 -14.06
C THR A 256 -10.81 9.87 -12.77
N ASN A 257 -11.89 10.64 -12.75
CA ASN A 257 -12.85 10.71 -11.63
C ASN A 257 -12.22 11.04 -10.26
N GLY A 258 -11.11 11.79 -10.25
CA GLY A 258 -10.39 12.10 -9.01
C GLY A 258 -9.76 10.86 -8.35
N MET A 259 -9.45 9.81 -9.12
CA MET A 259 -8.84 8.58 -8.64
C MET A 259 -7.40 8.43 -9.13
N ILE A 260 -6.57 7.79 -8.31
CA ILE A 260 -5.27 7.24 -8.71
C ILE A 260 -5.54 5.81 -9.18
N GLY A 261 -5.49 5.62 -10.50
CA GLY A 261 -5.80 4.34 -11.17
C GLY A 261 -4.60 3.56 -11.70
N VAL A 262 -3.37 4.02 -11.47
CA VAL A 262 -2.16 3.43 -12.08
C VAL A 262 -1.82 2.05 -11.51
N PRO A 263 -1.12 1.21 -12.29
CA PRO A 263 -0.45 0.02 -11.76
C PRO A 263 0.42 0.31 -10.52
N LEU A 264 0.43 -0.60 -9.53
CA LEU A 264 1.22 -0.41 -8.30
C LEU A 264 2.70 -0.13 -8.56
N ASN A 265 3.31 -0.80 -9.53
CA ASN A 265 4.71 -0.58 -9.86
C ASN A 265 5.01 0.84 -10.38
N ILE A 266 4.06 1.49 -11.05
CA ILE A 266 4.18 2.89 -11.45
C ILE A 266 4.10 3.78 -10.21
N TYR A 267 3.11 3.56 -9.34
CA TYR A 267 3.00 4.30 -8.08
C TYR A 267 4.27 4.19 -7.24
N GLU A 268 4.74 2.96 -6.99
CA GLU A 268 5.96 2.70 -6.21
C GLU A 268 7.19 3.36 -6.86
N THR A 269 7.34 3.28 -8.19
CA THR A 269 8.47 3.92 -8.89
C THR A 269 8.43 5.45 -8.78
N LEU A 270 7.28 6.09 -8.98
CA LEU A 270 7.16 7.55 -8.88
C LEU A 270 7.46 8.04 -7.45
N MET A 271 6.94 7.33 -6.44
CA MET A 271 7.22 7.67 -5.04
C MET A 271 8.69 7.44 -4.66
N LEU A 272 9.32 6.38 -5.17
CA LEU A 272 10.76 6.16 -5.01
C LEU A 272 11.59 7.32 -5.59
N LEU A 273 11.31 7.70 -6.84
CA LEU A 273 12.03 8.78 -7.52
C LEU A 273 11.87 10.10 -6.77
N SER A 274 10.64 10.45 -6.38
CA SER A 274 10.36 11.69 -5.64
C SER A 274 11.02 11.69 -4.26
N SER A 275 10.94 10.58 -3.52
CA SER A 275 11.63 10.47 -2.23
C SER A 275 13.15 10.69 -2.37
N LYS A 276 13.78 10.16 -3.43
CA LYS A 276 15.19 10.44 -3.73
C LYS A 276 15.45 11.92 -4.05
N CYS A 277 14.58 12.55 -4.84
CA CYS A 277 14.67 14.00 -5.11
C CYS A 277 14.59 14.84 -3.84
N LEU A 278 13.82 14.39 -2.86
CA LEU A 278 13.66 15.04 -1.56
C LEU A 278 14.82 14.73 -0.58
N GLY A 279 15.79 13.89 -0.98
CA GLY A 279 16.92 13.51 -0.14
C GLY A 279 16.60 12.41 0.89
N VAL A 280 15.60 11.56 0.63
CA VAL A 280 15.43 10.30 1.36
C VAL A 280 16.53 9.33 0.94
N GLU A 281 17.19 8.72 1.91
CA GLU A 281 18.21 7.72 1.69
C GLU A 281 17.57 6.35 1.52
N PHE A 282 18.17 5.53 0.65
CA PHE A 282 17.75 4.17 0.43
C PHE A 282 18.90 3.23 0.72
N PHE A 283 18.56 2.06 1.26
CA PHE A 283 19.44 0.91 1.30
C PHE A 283 18.74 -0.29 0.66
N PHE A 284 19.40 -0.87 -0.34
CA PHE A 284 18.91 -2.05 -1.03
C PHE A 284 19.67 -3.29 -0.54
N GLY A 285 19.12 -3.93 0.48
CA GLY A 285 19.69 -5.11 1.13
C GLY A 285 18.77 -5.71 2.20
N GLU A 286 19.29 -6.66 2.98
CA GLU A 286 18.54 -7.23 4.10
C GLU A 286 18.59 -6.30 5.32
N CYS A 287 17.46 -6.17 6.01
CA CYS A 287 17.32 -5.21 7.11
C CYS A 287 18.26 -5.48 8.28
N ASP A 288 18.52 -6.76 8.54
CA ASP A 288 19.36 -7.23 9.63
C ASP A 288 20.81 -6.78 9.51
N GLU A 289 21.32 -6.59 8.28
CA GLU A 289 22.69 -6.15 8.02
C GLU A 289 22.87 -4.72 8.55
N ILE A 290 22.02 -3.79 8.10
CA ILE A 290 22.10 -2.40 8.58
C ILE A 290 21.75 -2.27 10.05
N LEU A 291 20.65 -2.85 10.51
CA LEU A 291 20.19 -2.56 11.88
C LEU A 291 21.08 -3.18 12.97
N ARG A 292 21.92 -4.17 12.63
CA ARG A 292 22.94 -4.71 13.54
C ARG A 292 24.29 -4.03 13.40
N GLU A 293 24.68 -3.63 12.19
CA GLU A 293 25.99 -3.05 11.91
C GLU A 293 26.03 -1.53 12.08
N SER A 294 24.90 -0.85 11.90
CA SER A 294 24.84 0.60 12.07
C SER A 294 24.88 0.95 13.56
N GLN A 295 25.83 1.80 13.95
CA GLN A 295 25.76 2.55 15.22
C GLN A 295 24.69 3.65 15.19
N ALA A 296 23.85 3.70 14.15
CA ALA A 296 22.87 4.76 13.95
C ALA A 296 21.77 4.70 15.02
N ASN A 297 21.67 5.77 15.80
CA ASN A 297 20.57 6.00 16.74
C ASN A 297 19.33 6.45 15.98
N TRP A 298 18.51 5.48 15.55
CA TRP A 298 17.18 5.76 15.00
C TRP A 298 16.24 6.18 16.13
N ASP A 299 15.53 7.29 15.95
CA ASP A 299 14.58 7.78 16.96
C ASP A 299 13.25 7.04 16.87
N ILE A 300 12.88 6.62 15.65
CA ILE A 300 11.68 5.84 15.38
C ILE A 300 11.87 4.98 14.12
N THR A 301 11.38 3.74 14.18
CA THR A 301 11.38 2.82 13.06
C THR A 301 9.95 2.45 12.67
N PHE A 302 9.64 2.40 11.37
CA PHE A 302 8.35 1.97 10.86
C PHE A 302 8.46 0.64 10.09
N ASP A 303 7.66 -0.37 10.48
CA ASP A 303 7.53 -1.64 9.74
C ASP A 303 6.43 -1.54 8.68
N ALA A 304 6.85 -1.28 7.44
CA ALA A 304 6.01 -1.26 6.25
C ALA A 304 6.18 -2.52 5.37
N THR A 305 6.63 -3.64 5.95
CA THR A 305 6.94 -4.88 5.20
C THR A 305 5.72 -5.70 4.82
N GLY A 306 4.54 -5.36 5.36
CA GLY A 306 3.34 -6.18 5.26
C GLY A 306 3.40 -7.42 6.17
N GLY A 307 3.96 -7.26 7.37
CA GLY A 307 4.08 -8.33 8.36
C GLY A 307 5.10 -9.42 7.99
N ARG A 308 6.09 -9.10 7.14
CA ARG A 308 7.14 -10.04 6.70
C ARG A 308 8.42 -9.96 7.53
N LEU A 309 8.57 -8.92 8.34
CA LEU A 309 9.68 -8.82 9.27
C LEU A 309 9.63 -10.02 10.23
N ILE A 310 10.67 -10.86 10.20
CA ILE A 310 10.76 -12.06 11.04
C ILE A 310 10.99 -11.58 12.48
N ARG A 311 9.96 -11.67 13.30
CA ARG A 311 10.03 -11.35 14.72
C ARG A 311 10.33 -12.63 15.49
N GLN A 312 11.26 -12.58 16.44
CA GLN A 312 11.31 -13.63 17.47
C GLN A 312 9.95 -13.58 18.17
N SER A 313 9.17 -14.64 18.01
CA SER A 313 7.80 -14.68 18.51
C SER A 313 7.80 -14.42 20.02
N ILE A 314 7.10 -13.36 20.45
CA ILE A 314 6.56 -13.33 21.80
C ILE A 314 5.76 -14.63 21.93
N SER A 315 6.08 -15.42 22.95
CA SER A 315 5.50 -16.73 23.23
C SER A 315 4.03 -16.57 23.65
N HIS A 316 3.15 -16.20 22.73
CA HIS A 316 1.76 -16.57 22.86
C HIS A 316 1.68 -18.09 22.66
N SER A 317 0.94 -18.74 23.56
CA SER A 317 0.63 -20.16 23.48
C SER A 317 0.29 -20.51 22.03
N SER A 318 0.89 -21.57 21.49
CA SER A 318 0.58 -22.09 20.16
C SER A 318 -0.84 -22.68 20.07
N ALA A 319 -1.64 -22.56 21.13
CA ALA A 319 -3.04 -22.92 21.15
C ALA A 319 -3.84 -21.85 20.40
N ASN A 320 -4.58 -22.27 19.39
CA ASN A 320 -5.53 -21.42 18.68
C ASN A 320 -6.69 -21.07 19.64
N GLU A 321 -6.53 -20.02 20.44
CA GLU A 321 -7.53 -19.52 21.37
C GLU A 321 -8.58 -18.67 20.63
N LEU A 322 -9.86 -18.81 21.00
CA LEU A 322 -10.93 -17.99 20.42
C LEU A 322 -10.67 -16.51 20.72
N GLY A 323 -10.73 -15.69 19.68
CA GLY A 323 -10.63 -14.24 19.78
C GLY A 323 -12.00 -13.58 20.01
N PRO A 324 -12.02 -12.24 20.12
CA PRO A 324 -13.27 -11.50 20.22
C PRO A 324 -14.12 -11.67 18.96
N THR A 325 -15.44 -11.58 19.12
CA THR A 325 -16.38 -11.51 18.00
C THR A 325 -16.68 -10.05 17.69
N PHE A 326 -16.61 -9.69 16.40
CA PHE A 326 -16.94 -8.34 15.92
C PHE A 326 -18.30 -8.34 15.25
N ILE A 327 -19.03 -7.22 15.34
CA ILE A 327 -20.33 -7.04 14.69
C ILE A 327 -20.16 -6.06 13.54
N ALA A 328 -20.40 -6.53 12.32
CA ALA A 328 -20.48 -5.69 11.13
C ALA A 328 -21.94 -5.22 10.94
N GLU A 329 -22.21 -3.95 11.21
CA GLU A 329 -23.52 -3.33 11.00
C GLU A 329 -23.68 -2.76 9.58
N ASN A 330 -24.93 -2.54 9.14
CA ASN A 330 -25.28 -1.86 7.88
C ASN A 330 -24.68 -2.51 6.62
N THR A 331 -24.70 -3.85 6.56
CA THR A 331 -24.20 -4.65 5.42
C THR A 331 -24.79 -4.23 4.07
N LEU A 332 -26.01 -3.69 4.04
CA LEU A 332 -26.68 -3.18 2.84
C LEU A 332 -25.92 -2.05 2.13
N ASN A 333 -25.19 -1.22 2.88
CA ASN A 333 -24.36 -0.15 2.28
C ASN A 333 -23.14 -0.72 1.54
N TYR A 334 -22.69 -1.92 1.91
CA TYR A 334 -21.58 -2.60 1.25
C TYR A 334 -22.03 -3.24 -0.09
N ASP A 335 -23.26 -3.76 -0.16
CA ASP A 335 -23.82 -4.39 -1.37
C ASP A 335 -23.83 -3.45 -2.58
N GLN A 336 -24.25 -2.19 -2.39
CA GLN A 336 -24.30 -1.20 -3.47
C GLN A 336 -22.92 -0.92 -4.08
N GLY A 337 -21.87 -1.00 -3.26
CA GLY A 337 -20.48 -0.88 -3.72
C GLY A 337 -20.05 -2.07 -4.57
N PHE A 338 -20.52 -3.27 -4.25
CA PHE A 338 -20.10 -4.53 -4.87
C PHE A 338 -20.78 -4.82 -6.21
N ARG A 339 -22.04 -4.40 -6.40
CA ARG A 339 -22.78 -4.59 -7.67
C ARG A 339 -22.08 -3.98 -8.89
N LYS A 340 -21.34 -2.88 -8.69
CA LYS A 340 -20.56 -2.22 -9.76
C LYS A 340 -19.40 -3.07 -10.30
N PHE A 341 -19.14 -4.23 -9.68
CA PHE A 341 -18.02 -5.12 -9.99
C PHE A 341 -18.46 -6.52 -10.43
N GLY A 342 -19.71 -6.65 -10.93
CA GLY A 342 -20.23 -7.89 -11.53
C GLY A 342 -20.71 -8.93 -10.52
N LEU A 343 -21.05 -8.50 -9.29
CA LEU A 343 -21.57 -9.38 -8.24
C LEU A 343 -23.11 -9.41 -8.26
N PRO A 344 -23.73 -10.58 -8.08
CA PRO A 344 -25.17 -10.71 -8.02
C PRO A 344 -25.75 -10.01 -6.78
N SER A 345 -27.03 -9.68 -6.82
CA SER A 345 -27.72 -9.10 -5.67
C SER A 345 -27.95 -10.17 -4.62
N HIS A 346 -27.47 -9.96 -3.40
CA HIS A 346 -27.75 -10.85 -2.27
C HIS A 346 -28.64 -10.17 -1.24
N ASN A 347 -29.53 -10.95 -0.62
CA ASN A 347 -30.22 -10.53 0.59
C ASN A 347 -29.24 -10.59 1.76
N LEU A 348 -28.57 -9.48 2.03
CA LEU A 348 -27.60 -9.39 3.11
C LEU A 348 -28.31 -9.18 4.46
N PRO A 349 -27.86 -9.87 5.53
CA PRO A 349 -28.40 -9.67 6.87
C PRO A 349 -28.02 -8.28 7.39
N SER A 350 -28.90 -7.55 8.08
CA SER A 350 -28.62 -6.20 8.57
C SER A 350 -27.40 -6.09 9.49
N LYS A 351 -27.05 -7.19 10.17
CA LYS A 351 -25.84 -7.37 10.97
C LYS A 351 -25.20 -8.73 10.68
N LEU A 352 -23.88 -8.79 10.71
CA LEU A 352 -23.12 -10.05 10.65
C LEU A 352 -22.11 -10.13 11.80
N GLU A 353 -22.15 -11.22 12.55
CA GLU A 353 -21.13 -11.54 13.54
C GLU A 353 -19.92 -12.20 12.87
N ILE A 354 -18.73 -11.69 13.17
CA ILE A 354 -17.46 -12.19 12.66
C ILE A 354 -16.65 -12.66 13.86
N ALA A 355 -16.71 -13.97 14.10
CA ALA A 355 -15.85 -14.62 15.09
C ALA A 355 -14.39 -14.54 14.64
N THR A 356 -13.46 -14.49 15.59
CA THR A 356 -12.02 -14.50 15.29
C THR A 356 -11.30 -15.56 16.12
N ILE A 357 -10.09 -15.88 15.72
CA ILE A 357 -9.18 -16.74 16.46
C ILE A 357 -7.81 -16.06 16.56
N TRP A 358 -7.13 -16.26 17.68
CA TRP A 358 -5.74 -15.87 17.83
C TRP A 358 -4.83 -16.84 17.09
N GLN A 359 -3.92 -16.28 16.30
CA GLN A 359 -2.81 -17.03 15.71
C GLN A 359 -1.51 -16.25 15.94
N GLY A 360 -0.80 -16.63 17.00
CA GLY A 360 0.22 -15.75 17.61
C GLY A 360 -0.45 -14.47 18.09
N ARG A 361 0.16 -13.33 17.77
CA ARG A 361 -0.38 -12.00 18.13
C ARG A 361 -1.46 -11.46 17.18
N TYR A 362 -1.82 -12.19 16.12
CA TYR A 362 -2.79 -11.70 15.14
C TYR A 362 -4.15 -12.33 15.37
N LEU A 363 -5.19 -11.52 15.24
CA LEU A 363 -6.56 -11.98 15.09
C LEU A 363 -6.83 -12.35 13.64
N ARG A 364 -7.46 -13.50 13.43
CA ARG A 364 -7.90 -13.96 12.12
C ARG A 364 -9.41 -14.19 12.11
N PRO A 365 -10.15 -13.59 11.17
CA PRO A 365 -11.58 -13.81 11.08
C PRO A 365 -11.89 -15.24 10.64
N LEU A 366 -12.98 -15.78 11.18
CA LEU A 366 -13.48 -17.12 10.90
C LEU A 366 -14.69 -17.06 9.95
N VAL A 367 -14.76 -18.03 9.06
CA VAL A 367 -15.93 -18.38 8.27
C VAL A 367 -16.15 -19.88 8.45
N GLN A 368 -17.36 -20.27 8.87
CA GLN A 368 -17.71 -21.67 9.15
C GLN A 368 -16.74 -22.33 10.16
N GLY A 369 -16.32 -21.57 11.18
CA GLY A 369 -15.40 -22.02 12.22
C GLY A 369 -13.93 -22.15 11.78
N GLN A 370 -13.58 -21.78 10.55
CA GLN A 370 -12.23 -21.86 10.02
C GLN A 370 -11.71 -20.48 9.63
N PRO A 371 -10.42 -20.15 9.83
CA PRO A 371 -9.92 -18.85 9.43
C PRO A 371 -10.02 -18.67 7.92
N ILE A 372 -10.32 -17.45 7.49
CA ILE A 372 -10.50 -17.15 6.07
C ILE A 372 -9.18 -17.39 5.31
N ALA A 373 -9.27 -18.18 4.25
CA ALA A 373 -8.18 -18.42 3.31
C ALA A 373 -8.76 -18.68 1.93
N VAL A 374 -8.84 -17.64 1.10
CA VAL A 374 -9.46 -17.68 -0.23
C VAL A 374 -8.36 -17.69 -1.29
N PRO A 375 -8.17 -18.80 -2.02
CA PRO A 375 -7.27 -18.84 -3.17
C PRO A 375 -7.84 -18.03 -4.34
N ASN A 376 -6.98 -17.25 -4.98
CA ASN A 376 -7.36 -16.32 -6.02
C ASN A 376 -6.39 -16.41 -7.20
N LEU A 377 -6.94 -16.30 -8.40
CA LEU A 377 -6.24 -15.97 -9.63
C LEU A 377 -6.54 -14.54 -10.03
N LYS A 378 -5.65 -13.92 -10.79
CA LYS A 378 -5.80 -12.56 -11.28
C LYS A 378 -5.44 -12.46 -12.75
N ILE A 379 -6.20 -11.68 -13.51
CA ILE A 379 -5.93 -11.35 -14.89
C ILE A 379 -5.76 -9.83 -15.02
N THR A 380 -4.58 -9.39 -15.43
CA THR A 380 -4.21 -7.97 -15.61
C THR A 380 -4.11 -7.60 -17.09
N GLY A 381 -4.11 -6.31 -17.40
CA GLY A 381 -3.89 -5.81 -18.77
C GLY A 381 -5.05 -6.03 -19.74
N ILE A 382 -6.26 -6.25 -19.22
CA ILE A 382 -7.45 -6.47 -20.05
C ILE A 382 -7.85 -5.15 -20.71
N PRO A 383 -7.91 -5.04 -22.05
CA PRO A 383 -8.35 -3.82 -22.71
C PRO A 383 -9.75 -3.40 -22.25
N PHE A 384 -9.91 -2.14 -21.82
CA PHE A 384 -11.19 -1.65 -21.32
C PHE A 384 -12.32 -1.66 -22.38
N ALA A 385 -11.96 -1.69 -23.67
CA ALA A 385 -12.93 -1.84 -24.76
C ALA A 385 -13.77 -3.13 -24.67
N ILE A 386 -13.31 -4.15 -23.94
CA ILE A 386 -14.00 -5.44 -23.76
C ILE A 386 -14.86 -5.43 -22.48
N PHE A 387 -14.80 -4.37 -21.66
CA PHE A 387 -15.40 -4.36 -20.32
C PHE A 387 -16.91 -4.64 -20.32
N GLU A 388 -17.68 -4.03 -21.22
CA GLU A 388 -19.13 -4.25 -21.29
C GLU A 388 -19.50 -5.70 -21.65
N GLU A 389 -18.80 -6.31 -22.61
CA GLU A 389 -18.98 -7.72 -22.97
C GLU A 389 -18.63 -8.63 -21.79
N LEU A 390 -17.52 -8.34 -21.11
CA LEU A 390 -17.07 -9.07 -19.93
C LEU A 390 -18.06 -8.94 -18.75
N ALA A 391 -18.56 -7.73 -18.48
CA ALA A 391 -19.55 -7.48 -17.44
C ALA A 391 -20.86 -8.22 -17.70
N ASN A 392 -21.34 -8.18 -18.95
CA ASN A 392 -22.52 -8.92 -19.39
C ASN A 392 -22.31 -10.44 -19.28
N TRP A 393 -21.14 -10.95 -19.66
CA TRP A 393 -20.83 -12.37 -19.50
C TRP A 393 -20.86 -12.77 -18.02
N CYS A 394 -20.19 -12.03 -17.14
CA CYS A 394 -20.22 -12.33 -15.71
C CYS A 394 -21.62 -12.28 -15.11
N HIS A 395 -22.48 -11.35 -15.54
CA HIS A 395 -23.86 -11.28 -15.05
C HIS A 395 -24.63 -12.61 -15.19
N HIS A 396 -24.33 -13.40 -16.23
CA HIS A 396 -25.00 -14.68 -16.51
C HIS A 396 -24.27 -15.91 -15.96
N HIS A 397 -23.02 -15.76 -15.50
CA HIS A 397 -22.16 -16.90 -15.13
C HIS A 397 -21.60 -16.81 -13.70
N ASN A 398 -22.03 -15.82 -12.91
CA ASN A 398 -21.39 -15.45 -11.63
C ASN A 398 -22.34 -15.42 -10.41
N ASP A 399 -23.40 -16.25 -10.41
CA ASP A 399 -24.35 -16.35 -9.29
C ASP A 399 -23.71 -16.70 -7.94
N ASP A 400 -22.49 -17.20 -8.00
CA ASP A 400 -21.73 -17.76 -6.90
C ASP A 400 -20.50 -16.88 -6.53
N ALA A 401 -20.41 -15.67 -7.09
CA ALA A 401 -19.33 -14.71 -6.85
C ALA A 401 -17.90 -15.24 -7.09
N LYS A 402 -17.75 -16.18 -8.03
CA LYS A 402 -16.44 -16.68 -8.47
C LYS A 402 -15.59 -15.58 -9.11
N PHE A 403 -16.21 -14.73 -9.92
CA PHE A 403 -15.57 -13.67 -10.68
C PHE A 403 -15.80 -12.30 -10.02
N TYR A 404 -14.78 -11.45 -10.06
CA TYR A 404 -14.90 -10.05 -9.67
C TYR A 404 -14.19 -9.21 -10.73
N ILE A 405 -14.93 -8.34 -11.40
CA ILE A 405 -14.41 -7.51 -12.48
C ILE A 405 -14.27 -6.08 -12.00
N TRP A 406 -13.09 -5.52 -12.19
CA TRP A 406 -12.75 -4.18 -11.78
C TRP A 406 -12.55 -3.28 -13.00
N PRO A 407 -13.38 -2.21 -13.17
CA PRO A 407 -13.13 -1.16 -14.14
C PRO A 407 -12.00 -0.24 -13.68
N GLY A 408 -10.89 -0.19 -14.43
CA GLY A 408 -9.79 0.73 -14.14
C GLY A 408 -10.23 2.19 -14.09
N ASN A 409 -9.46 3.02 -13.40
CA ASN A 409 -9.69 4.47 -13.31
C ASN A 409 -8.56 5.26 -13.98
N LEU A 410 -8.10 4.77 -15.12
CA LEU A 410 -7.21 5.49 -16.02
C LEU A 410 -8.03 6.22 -17.09
N GLN A 411 -7.40 7.17 -17.80
CA GLN A 411 -8.06 7.79 -18.95
C GLN A 411 -8.35 6.75 -20.05
N ALA A 412 -9.45 6.97 -20.78
CA ALA A 412 -9.99 6.03 -21.74
C ALA A 412 -8.98 5.42 -22.74
N PRO A 413 -8.01 6.16 -23.32
CA PRO A 413 -7.10 5.62 -24.34
C PRO A 413 -6.19 4.48 -23.85
N PHE A 414 -5.97 4.37 -22.54
CA PHE A 414 -5.09 3.37 -21.93
C PHE A 414 -5.70 2.77 -20.67
N ASN A 415 -7.04 2.83 -20.55
CA ASN A 415 -7.72 2.19 -19.43
C ASN A 415 -7.71 0.67 -19.60
N GLU A 416 -7.69 0.00 -18.46
CA GLU A 416 -7.61 -1.45 -18.38
C GLU A 416 -8.65 -1.95 -17.37
N ALA A 417 -9.14 -3.17 -17.57
CA ALA A 417 -9.90 -3.90 -16.58
C ALA A 417 -8.99 -4.91 -15.84
N LEU A 418 -9.45 -5.32 -14.68
CA LEU A 418 -8.80 -6.34 -13.86
C LEU A 418 -9.85 -7.38 -13.46
N VAL A 419 -9.52 -8.67 -13.59
CA VAL A 419 -10.41 -9.74 -13.12
C VAL A 419 -9.73 -10.51 -11.99
N PHE A 420 -10.48 -10.76 -10.93
CA PHE A 420 -10.15 -11.76 -9.93
C PHE A 420 -11.05 -12.98 -10.08
N ILE A 421 -10.47 -14.16 -9.88
CA ILE A 421 -11.18 -15.44 -9.93
C ILE A 421 -10.93 -16.16 -8.61
N CYS A 422 -11.97 -16.41 -7.83
CA CYS A 422 -11.92 -17.33 -6.69
C CYS A 422 -11.66 -18.74 -7.21
N LEU A 423 -10.65 -19.41 -6.66
CA LEU A 423 -10.29 -20.76 -7.05
C LEU A 423 -10.75 -21.75 -5.98
N THR A 424 -11.29 -22.88 -6.43
CA THR A 424 -11.39 -24.07 -5.59
C THR A 424 -10.00 -24.62 -5.26
N PRO A 425 -9.83 -25.44 -4.21
CA PRO A 425 -8.53 -26.03 -3.90
C PRO A 425 -7.87 -26.79 -5.08
N PRO A 426 -8.59 -27.61 -5.87
CA PRO A 426 -8.01 -28.25 -7.07
C PRO A 426 -7.51 -27.24 -8.11
N GLU A 427 -8.30 -26.20 -8.40
CA GLU A 427 -7.92 -25.12 -9.32
C GLU A 427 -6.67 -24.39 -8.82
N HIS A 428 -6.59 -24.08 -7.53
CA HIS A 428 -5.44 -23.43 -6.93
C HIS A 428 -4.17 -24.27 -7.09
N ILE A 429 -4.23 -25.57 -6.84
CA ILE A 429 -3.10 -26.49 -7.04
C ILE A 429 -2.66 -26.50 -8.50
N PHE A 430 -3.63 -26.59 -9.43
CA PHE A 430 -3.37 -26.55 -10.87
C PHE A 430 -2.66 -25.26 -11.29
N PHE A 431 -3.22 -24.09 -10.98
CA PHE A 431 -2.64 -22.81 -11.38
C PHE A 431 -1.31 -22.56 -10.68
N LYS A 432 -1.14 -22.97 -9.41
CA LYS A 432 0.11 -22.77 -8.68
C LYS A 432 1.26 -23.57 -9.29
N LYS A 433 0.96 -24.76 -9.83
CA LYS A 433 1.94 -25.61 -10.53
C LYS A 433 2.31 -25.04 -11.90
N ASN A 434 1.33 -24.51 -12.64
CA ASN A 434 1.49 -24.19 -14.06
C ASN A 434 1.72 -22.70 -14.36
N VAL A 435 1.36 -21.79 -13.44
CA VAL A 435 1.48 -20.32 -13.58
C VAL A 435 2.36 -19.77 -12.46
N THR A 436 3.67 -19.87 -12.63
CA THR A 436 4.67 -19.41 -11.64
C THR A 436 5.16 -17.99 -11.87
N SER A 437 4.86 -17.41 -13.03
CA SER A 437 5.13 -16.03 -13.41
C SER A 437 3.96 -15.48 -14.25
N PRO A 438 3.88 -14.17 -14.53
CA PRO A 438 2.83 -13.62 -15.38
C PRO A 438 2.87 -14.25 -16.79
N THR A 439 1.82 -15.00 -17.13
CA THR A 439 1.74 -15.84 -18.34
C THR A 439 0.69 -15.27 -19.30
N THR A 440 0.90 -15.38 -20.61
CA THR A 440 -0.08 -14.92 -21.61
C THR A 440 -1.35 -15.78 -21.59
N LEU A 441 -2.49 -15.22 -22.03
CA LEU A 441 -3.74 -15.98 -22.15
C LEU A 441 -3.57 -17.21 -23.07
N SER A 442 -2.86 -17.06 -24.19
CA SER A 442 -2.63 -18.16 -25.14
C SER A 442 -1.78 -19.29 -24.55
N GLU A 443 -0.77 -18.97 -23.74
CA GLU A 443 0.02 -19.98 -23.03
C GLU A 443 -0.81 -20.69 -21.95
N VAL A 444 -1.58 -19.95 -21.15
CA VAL A 444 -2.48 -20.57 -20.16
C VAL A 444 -3.51 -21.46 -20.82
N ARG A 445 -4.09 -21.05 -21.95
CA ARG A 445 -5.04 -21.87 -22.72
C ARG A 445 -4.46 -23.22 -23.13
N ARG A 446 -3.18 -23.28 -23.52
CA ARG A 446 -2.51 -24.55 -23.86
C ARG A 446 -2.32 -25.47 -22.64
N LEU A 447 -2.29 -24.90 -21.43
CA LEU A 447 -2.21 -25.66 -20.18
C LEU A 447 -3.57 -26.22 -19.75
N LEU A 448 -4.67 -25.59 -20.17
CA LEU A 448 -6.03 -26.04 -19.91
C LEU A 448 -6.34 -27.26 -20.79
N HIS A 449 -5.85 -28.44 -20.39
CA HIS A 449 -6.26 -29.71 -20.96
C HIS A 449 -7.68 -30.10 -20.48
N PRO A 450 -8.43 -30.94 -21.23
CA PRO A 450 -9.78 -31.38 -20.86
C PRO A 450 -9.90 -32.18 -19.55
N GLU A 451 -8.78 -32.48 -18.89
CA GLU A 451 -8.73 -33.17 -17.60
C GLU A 451 -9.22 -32.25 -16.46
N ARG A 452 -10.53 -31.93 -16.48
CA ARG A 452 -11.51 -31.56 -15.43
C ARG A 452 -11.07 -30.83 -14.14
N SER A 453 -9.87 -30.27 -14.06
CA SER A 453 -9.33 -29.65 -12.84
C SER A 453 -9.67 -28.16 -12.73
N THR A 454 -10.26 -27.58 -13.78
CA THR A 454 -10.65 -26.17 -13.84
C THR A 454 -12.14 -26.05 -14.16
N ASP A 455 -12.82 -25.13 -13.48
CA ASP A 455 -14.23 -24.80 -13.72
C ASP A 455 -14.43 -24.32 -15.17
N GLU A 456 -15.44 -24.85 -15.85
CA GLU A 456 -15.73 -24.56 -17.26
C GLU A 456 -15.89 -23.05 -17.51
N ARG A 457 -16.50 -22.33 -16.56
CA ARG A 457 -16.66 -20.87 -16.65
C ARG A 457 -15.32 -20.13 -16.64
N THR A 458 -14.33 -20.64 -15.90
CA THR A 458 -12.97 -20.07 -15.93
C THR A 458 -12.33 -20.28 -17.30
N VAL A 459 -12.55 -21.44 -17.92
CA VAL A 459 -12.05 -21.74 -19.28
C VAL A 459 -12.71 -20.82 -20.29
N GLU A 460 -14.05 -20.74 -20.30
CA GLU A 460 -14.83 -19.86 -21.17
C GLU A 460 -14.40 -18.39 -21.07
N LEU A 461 -14.23 -17.88 -19.84
CA LEU A 461 -13.75 -16.52 -19.61
C LEU A 461 -12.36 -16.29 -20.22
N LEU A 462 -11.43 -17.23 -20.03
CA LEU A 462 -10.08 -17.12 -20.59
C LEU A 462 -10.10 -17.17 -22.13
N GLU A 463 -10.98 -17.98 -22.72
CA GLU A 463 -11.17 -18.02 -24.17
C GLU A 463 -11.79 -16.73 -24.71
N LEU A 464 -12.82 -16.20 -24.05
CA LEU A 464 -13.41 -14.90 -24.37
C LEU A 464 -12.33 -13.81 -24.40
N LEU A 465 -11.54 -13.71 -23.34
CA LEU A 465 -10.47 -12.71 -23.25
C LEU A 465 -9.39 -12.94 -24.31
N ASN A 466 -8.98 -14.19 -24.55
CA ASN A 466 -7.95 -14.51 -25.55
C ASN A 466 -8.40 -14.16 -26.98
N ASN A 467 -9.68 -14.31 -27.29
CA ASN A 467 -10.24 -14.02 -28.61
C ASN A 467 -10.44 -12.51 -28.83
N ARG A 468 -10.64 -11.74 -27.77
CA ARG A 468 -10.93 -10.30 -27.83
C ARG A 468 -9.71 -9.41 -27.59
N ASP A 469 -8.69 -9.89 -26.90
CA ASP A 469 -7.45 -9.16 -26.66
C ASP A 469 -6.53 -9.18 -27.89
N SER A 470 -6.87 -8.35 -28.88
CA SER A 470 -6.12 -8.20 -30.13
C SER A 470 -4.64 -7.79 -29.94
N LEU A 471 -4.32 -7.13 -28.83
CA LEU A 471 -2.96 -6.69 -28.53
C LEU A 471 -2.15 -7.73 -27.74
N GLY A 472 -2.81 -8.78 -27.23
CA GLY A 472 -2.18 -9.79 -26.39
C GLY A 472 -1.49 -9.20 -25.17
N ASN A 473 -2.09 -8.20 -24.53
CA ASN A 473 -1.55 -7.52 -23.34
C ASN A 473 -1.97 -8.20 -22.03
N SER A 474 -3.06 -8.94 -22.06
CA SER A 474 -3.65 -9.59 -20.90
C SER A 474 -2.74 -10.69 -20.37
N ARG A 475 -2.54 -10.73 -19.05
CA ARG A 475 -1.70 -11.73 -18.39
C ARG A 475 -2.45 -12.38 -17.25
N VAL A 476 -2.33 -13.70 -17.16
CA VAL A 476 -2.71 -14.46 -15.97
C VAL A 476 -1.54 -14.41 -15.00
N GLU A 477 -1.81 -13.91 -13.80
CA GLU A 477 -0.80 -13.72 -12.76
C GLU A 477 -0.75 -14.96 -11.87
N PRO A 478 0.40 -15.26 -11.23
CA PRO A 478 0.51 -16.39 -10.32
C PRO A 478 -0.57 -16.34 -9.23
N PRO A 479 -1.20 -17.48 -8.88
CA PRO A 479 -2.26 -17.48 -7.89
C PRO A 479 -1.70 -17.15 -6.51
N PHE A 480 -2.56 -16.55 -5.68
CA PHE A 480 -2.24 -16.16 -4.32
C PHE A 480 -3.40 -16.50 -3.39
N VAL A 481 -3.14 -16.58 -2.08
CA VAL A 481 -4.18 -16.79 -1.08
C VAL A 481 -4.39 -15.49 -0.31
N TYR A 482 -5.63 -14.98 -0.33
CA TYR A 482 -6.03 -13.94 0.60
C TYR A 482 -6.32 -14.60 1.95
N SER A 483 -5.52 -14.22 2.96
CA SER A 483 -5.65 -14.72 4.33
C SER A 483 -5.63 -13.51 5.27
N PRO A 484 -6.81 -12.98 5.64
CA PRO A 484 -6.90 -11.78 6.44
C PRO A 484 -6.33 -11.95 7.85
N TYR A 485 -5.77 -10.88 8.38
CA TYR A 485 -5.38 -10.76 9.78
C TYR A 485 -5.54 -9.32 10.27
N PHE A 486 -5.55 -9.15 11.59
CA PHE A 486 -5.47 -7.86 12.28
C PHE A 486 -4.56 -7.98 13.50
N LEU A 487 -3.72 -6.98 13.74
CA LEU A 487 -2.84 -6.87 14.89
C LEU A 487 -3.49 -5.96 15.95
N PRO A 488 -4.09 -6.53 17.02
CA PRO A 488 -4.72 -5.75 18.09
C PRO A 488 -3.71 -5.16 19.10
N GLU A 489 -4.27 -4.50 20.10
CA GLU A 489 -3.69 -3.46 20.97
C GLU A 489 -2.41 -3.81 21.75
N GLY A 490 -2.12 -5.09 21.99
CA GLY A 490 -1.07 -5.54 22.91
C GLY A 490 0.36 -5.24 22.44
N ASP A 491 0.61 -5.30 21.13
CA ASP A 491 1.98 -5.33 20.55
C ASP A 491 2.19 -4.26 19.47
N TYR A 492 1.44 -3.15 19.52
CA TYR A 492 1.49 -2.14 18.44
C TYR A 492 2.82 -1.40 18.38
N ILE A 493 3.56 -1.27 19.48
CA ILE A 493 4.88 -0.62 19.48
C ILE A 493 5.83 -1.53 20.25
N GLU A 494 6.79 -2.11 19.54
CA GLU A 494 7.83 -2.95 20.11
C GLU A 494 9.14 -2.16 20.17
N GLN A 495 10.00 -2.45 21.13
CA GLN A 495 11.36 -1.92 21.09
C GLN A 495 12.23 -2.90 20.28
N GLN A 496 12.74 -2.46 19.12
CA GLN A 496 13.59 -3.29 18.27
C GLN A 496 14.74 -2.45 17.70
N PHE A 497 15.97 -2.97 17.74
CA PHE A 497 17.18 -2.30 17.22
C PHE A 497 17.31 -0.86 17.74
N SER A 498 17.39 -0.72 19.08
CA SER A 498 17.48 0.52 19.88
C SER A 498 16.34 1.54 19.76
N SER A 499 15.37 1.34 18.86
CA SER A 499 14.30 2.30 18.58
C SER A 499 12.89 1.69 18.72
N PRO A 500 11.85 2.51 18.93
CA PRO A 500 10.47 2.04 18.85
C PRO A 500 10.11 1.65 17.41
N LEU A 501 9.60 0.44 17.24
CA LEU A 501 9.11 -0.12 15.98
C LEU A 501 7.59 0.00 15.88
N VAL A 502 7.12 0.78 14.92
CA VAL A 502 5.71 1.04 14.66
C VAL A 502 5.26 0.32 13.37
N PRO A 503 4.33 -0.65 13.43
CA PRO A 503 3.77 -1.29 12.26
C PRO A 503 2.86 -0.30 11.52
N VAL A 504 2.96 -0.30 10.19
CA VAL A 504 2.16 0.60 9.34
C VAL A 504 1.54 -0.16 8.17
N GLY A 505 0.36 0.30 7.76
CA GLY A 505 -0.37 -0.28 6.62
C GLY A 505 -0.60 -1.78 6.77
N ASP A 506 -0.21 -2.55 5.74
CA ASP A 506 -0.41 -4.00 5.64
C ASP A 506 0.17 -4.79 6.83
N THR A 507 1.15 -4.24 7.55
CA THR A 507 1.71 -4.88 8.75
C THR A 507 0.68 -4.99 9.88
N VAL A 508 -0.26 -4.04 9.97
CA VAL A 508 -1.31 -4.04 10.99
C VAL A 508 -2.46 -4.95 10.59
N TYR A 509 -2.90 -4.87 9.34
CA TYR A 509 -3.94 -5.71 8.76
C TYR A 509 -3.81 -5.69 7.24
N ASN A 510 -4.29 -6.71 6.54
CA ASN A 510 -4.35 -6.73 5.08
C ASN A 510 -5.78 -6.58 4.58
N GLY A 511 -6.00 -5.68 3.61
CA GLY A 511 -7.30 -5.53 2.97
C GLY A 511 -7.61 -6.63 1.94
N ASN A 512 -8.90 -6.89 1.70
CA ASN A 512 -9.31 -7.77 0.62
C ASN A 512 -9.02 -7.09 -0.73
N PRO A 513 -8.33 -7.75 -1.68
CA PRO A 513 -8.02 -7.17 -2.99
C PRO A 513 -9.27 -6.74 -3.78
N LYS A 514 -10.45 -7.32 -3.51
CA LYS A 514 -11.74 -7.00 -4.16
C LYS A 514 -12.54 -5.92 -3.42
N VAL A 515 -12.00 -5.33 -2.36
CA VAL A 515 -12.62 -4.21 -1.64
C VAL A 515 -11.71 -2.98 -1.77
N GLY A 516 -11.68 -2.41 -2.98
CA GLY A 516 -10.85 -1.25 -3.32
C GLY A 516 -9.36 -1.49 -3.04
N ASN A 517 -8.88 -2.72 -3.25
CA ASN A 517 -7.57 -3.29 -2.94
C ASN A 517 -6.99 -3.05 -1.52
N GLY A 518 -7.76 -2.48 -0.59
CA GLY A 518 -7.30 -2.14 0.76
C GLY A 518 -6.29 -0.99 0.86
N LEU A 519 -5.60 -0.64 -0.23
CA LEU A 519 -4.44 0.26 -0.19
C LEU A 519 -4.81 1.67 0.26
N ALA A 520 -5.97 2.20 -0.14
CA ALA A 520 -6.39 3.53 0.26
C ALA A 520 -6.45 3.69 1.79
N ARG A 521 -6.92 2.66 2.53
CA ARG A 521 -6.97 2.70 4.00
C ARG A 521 -5.58 2.62 4.62
N HIS A 522 -4.71 1.79 4.06
CA HIS A 522 -3.31 1.70 4.50
C HIS A 522 -2.55 3.02 4.28
N LEU A 523 -2.82 3.71 3.16
CA LEU A 523 -2.25 5.04 2.90
C LEU A 523 -2.83 6.12 3.82
N LYS A 524 -4.13 6.07 4.16
CA LYS A 524 -4.71 6.95 5.18
C LYS A 524 -4.01 6.80 6.53
N ASN A 525 -3.68 5.57 6.93
CA ASN A 525 -2.91 5.32 8.15
C ASN A 525 -1.51 5.99 8.10
N ALA A 526 -0.78 5.85 6.98
CA ALA A 526 0.49 6.55 6.81
C ALA A 526 0.34 8.08 6.88
N CYS A 527 -0.71 8.64 6.25
CA CYS A 527 -1.03 10.06 6.31
C CYS A 527 -1.35 10.51 7.75
N ARG A 528 -2.05 9.67 8.53
CA ARG A 528 -2.34 9.99 9.92
C ARG A 528 -1.09 10.01 10.79
N ILE A 529 -0.18 9.04 10.61
CA ILE A 529 1.11 9.02 11.30
C ILE A 529 1.90 10.31 11.00
N HIS A 530 1.95 10.72 9.73
CA HIS A 530 2.54 12.00 9.34
C HIS A 530 1.93 13.18 10.11
N ASP A 531 0.59 13.27 10.17
CA ASP A 531 -0.08 14.36 10.86
C ASP A 531 0.17 14.33 12.38
N ILE A 532 0.28 13.15 13.00
CA ILE A 532 0.68 13.00 14.41
C ILE A 532 2.07 13.58 14.67
N LEU A 533 3.05 13.27 13.81
CA LEU A 533 4.41 13.82 13.94
C LEU A 533 4.39 15.35 13.77
N LEU A 534 3.63 15.86 12.80
CA LEU A 534 3.47 17.30 12.58
C LEU A 534 2.81 18.00 13.79
N GLU A 535 1.78 17.37 14.37
CA GLU A 535 1.03 17.85 15.55
C GLU A 535 1.87 17.93 16.82
N ASN A 536 2.81 17.00 17.00
CA ASN A 536 3.61 16.91 18.23
C ASN A 536 4.93 17.67 18.17
N TRP A 537 5.36 18.14 16.98
CA TRP A 537 6.59 18.92 16.82
C TRP A 537 6.55 20.24 17.60
N LYS A 538 7.40 20.43 18.60
CA LYS A 538 7.36 21.60 19.48
C LYS A 538 8.75 22.16 19.74
#